data_AF-A0A7K0FXE9-F1
#
_entry.id   AF-A0A7K0FXE9-F1
#
_cell.length_a   1.000
_cell.length_b   1.000
_cell.length_c   1.000
_cell.angle_alpha   90.00
_cell.angle_beta   90.00
_cell.angle_gamma   90.00
#
_symmetry.space_group_name_H-M   'P 1'
#
loop_
_entity.id
_entity.type
_entity.pdbx_description
1 polymer ?
#
loop_
_entity_poly.entity_id
_entity_poly.type
_entity_poly.pdbx_seq_one_letter_code
_entity_poly.pdbx_strand_id
1 'polypeptide(L)' 'MKISRTLFLSMLAAIFFSNMLTSCSSVKPYQKSKLNDADMILSARKAQKFEQSFHLYREGASGANGGKSGGGCGCN' A
#
# COMPACT_ATOMS: atom_id res chain seq x y z
N MET A 1 -5.97 -41.05 17.13
CA MET A 1 -4.96 -40.00 17.41
C MET A 1 -4.71 -39.00 16.27
N LYS A 2 -4.91 -39.33 14.98
CA LYS A 2 -4.68 -38.39 13.85
C LYS A 2 -5.63 -37.17 13.87
N ILE A 3 -6.93 -37.41 14.13
CA ILE A 3 -7.99 -36.37 14.17
C ILE A 3 -7.80 -35.34 15.30
N SER A 4 -7.32 -35.76 16.48
CA SER A 4 -7.06 -34.84 17.59
C SER A 4 -5.84 -33.95 17.32
N ARG A 5 -4.80 -34.47 16.64
CA ARG A 5 -3.63 -33.65 16.23
C ARG A 5 -4.00 -32.66 15.13
N THR A 6 -4.80 -33.04 14.15
CA THR A 6 -5.25 -32.11 13.09
C THR A 6 -6.14 -30.98 13.61
N LEU A 7 -7.00 -31.25 14.59
CA LEU A 7 -7.81 -30.23 15.27
C LEU A 7 -6.94 -29.27 16.11
N PHE A 8 -5.90 -29.79 16.77
CA PHE A 8 -4.98 -28.96 17.54
C PHE A 8 -4.13 -28.06 16.64
N LEU A 9 -3.65 -28.58 15.49
CA LEU A 9 -2.93 -27.79 14.50
C LEU A 9 -3.81 -26.73 13.82
N SER A 10 -5.08 -27.05 13.51
CA SER A 10 -5.99 -26.06 12.89
C SER A 10 -6.33 -24.92 13.83
N MET A 11 -6.47 -25.19 15.14
CA MET A 11 -6.72 -24.17 16.15
C MET A 11 -5.51 -23.24 16.34
N LEU A 12 -4.28 -23.77 16.33
CA LEU A 12 -3.06 -22.96 16.36
C LEU A 12 -2.92 -22.06 15.12
N ALA A 13 -3.24 -22.58 13.94
CA ALA A 13 -3.21 -21.80 12.70
C ALA A 13 -4.25 -20.66 12.72
N ALA A 14 -5.45 -20.91 13.23
CA ALA A 14 -6.51 -19.90 13.36
C ALA A 14 -6.11 -18.76 14.31
N ILE A 15 -5.46 -19.08 15.43
CA ILE A 15 -4.95 -18.07 16.38
C ILE A 15 -3.83 -17.24 15.75
N PHE A 16 -2.93 -17.86 14.98
CA PHE A 16 -1.88 -17.12 14.29
C PHE A 16 -2.46 -16.14 13.25
N PHE A 17 -3.46 -16.59 12.48
CA PHE A 17 -4.06 -15.77 11.43
C PHE A 17 -4.85 -14.57 11.98
N SER A 18 -5.55 -14.72 13.12
CA SER A 18 -6.33 -13.64 13.71
C SER A 18 -5.48 -12.47 14.23
N ASN A 19 -4.25 -12.75 14.69
CA ASN A 19 -3.30 -11.72 15.15
C ASN A 19 -2.76 -10.83 14.02
N MET A 20 -2.81 -11.29 12.76
CA MET A 20 -2.33 -10.47 11.63
C MET A 20 -3.27 -9.30 11.32
N LEU A 21 -4.58 -9.46 11.60
CA LEU A 21 -5.59 -8.45 11.26
C LEU A 21 -5.66 -7.28 12.26
N THR A 22 -5.03 -7.38 13.44
CA THR A 22 -5.10 -6.35 14.49
C THR A 22 -4.00 -5.30 14.41
N SER A 23 -3.09 -5.40 13.44
CA SER A 23 -1.91 -4.52 13.32
C SER A 23 -2.20 -3.12 12.75
N CYS A 24 -3.37 -2.91 12.13
CA CYS A 24 -3.75 -1.62 11.56
C CYS A 24 -4.34 -0.67 12.62
N SER A 25 -3.68 0.45 12.89
CA SER A 25 -4.17 1.50 13.79
C SER A 25 -4.49 2.80 13.04
N SER A 26 -5.63 3.42 13.35
CA SER A 26 -5.98 4.74 12.82
C SER A 26 -5.16 5.84 13.52
N VAL A 27 -4.46 6.67 12.74
CA VAL A 27 -3.63 7.78 13.24
C VAL A 27 -4.42 9.07 13.18
N LYS A 28 -4.33 9.87 14.25
CA LYS A 28 -5.02 11.17 14.31
C LYS A 28 -4.45 12.14 13.26
N PRO A 29 -5.26 13.02 12.66
CA PRO A 29 -4.84 13.86 11.53
C PRO A 29 -3.57 14.68 11.79
N TYR A 30 -3.39 15.21 13.00
CA TYR A 30 -2.23 16.02 13.38
C TYR A 30 -0.94 15.21 13.59
N GLN A 31 -1.03 13.89 13.76
CA GLN A 31 0.14 13.00 13.83
C GLN A 31 0.61 12.58 12.44
N LYS A 32 -0.24 12.69 11.41
CA LYS A 32 0.12 12.37 10.03
C LYS A 32 1.27 13.21 9.49
N SER A 33 1.43 14.45 9.96
CA SER A 33 2.57 15.30 9.58
C SER A 33 3.93 14.70 9.90
N LYS A 34 4.02 13.80 10.90
CA LYS A 34 5.25 13.08 11.26
C LYS A 34 5.47 11.81 10.44
N LEU A 35 4.44 11.34 9.74
CA LEU A 35 4.45 10.14 8.90
C LEU A 35 4.56 10.48 7.42
N ASN A 36 4.13 11.69 7.03
CA ASN A 36 4.16 12.18 5.67
C ASN A 36 5.62 12.42 5.24
N ASP A 37 6.13 11.53 4.39
CA ASP A 37 7.41 11.70 3.70
C ASP A 37 7.22 12.53 2.41
N ALA A 38 8.25 13.26 1.99
CA ALA A 38 8.29 13.95 0.70
C ALA A 38 8.12 12.98 -0.48
N ASP A 39 8.52 11.71 -0.32
CA ASP A 39 8.31 10.66 -1.32
C ASP A 39 6.87 10.11 -1.37
N MET A 40 6.03 10.38 -0.37
CA MET A 40 4.61 9.99 -0.39
C MET A 40 3.74 10.95 -1.20
N ILE A 41 4.31 12.04 -1.72
CA ILE A 41 3.60 12.94 -2.63
C ILE A 41 3.42 12.20 -3.96
N LEU A 42 2.16 11.92 -4.28
CA LEU A 42 1.74 11.30 -5.54
C LEU A 42 1.87 12.32 -6.68
N SER A 43 3.07 12.78 -6.95
CA SER A 43 3.39 13.66 -8.07
C SER A 43 4.82 13.41 -8.51
N ALA A 44 5.04 13.41 -9.83
CA ALA A 44 6.38 13.19 -10.37
C ALA A 44 7.33 14.28 -9.90
N ARG A 45 8.52 13.88 -9.41
CA ARG A 45 9.59 14.85 -9.23
C ARG A 45 9.99 15.43 -10.60
N LYS A 46 10.52 16.65 -10.62
CA LYS A 46 10.92 17.32 -11.88
C LYS A 46 11.86 16.45 -12.73
N ALA A 47 12.77 15.71 -12.10
CA ALA A 47 13.70 14.80 -12.77
C ALA A 47 13.01 13.58 -13.42
N GLN A 48 11.87 13.11 -12.88
CA GLN A 48 11.18 11.91 -13.33
C GLN A 48 10.15 12.17 -14.45
N LYS A 49 9.90 13.44 -14.79
CA LYS A 49 8.91 13.80 -15.83
C LYS A 49 9.23 13.18 -17.19
N PHE A 50 10.51 13.16 -17.57
CA PHE A 50 10.94 12.61 -18.85
C PHE A 50 10.69 11.11 -18.94
N GLU A 51 11.10 10.37 -17.91
CA GLU A 51 10.88 8.92 -17.80
C GLU A 51 9.38 8.60 -17.81
N GLN A 52 8.58 9.35 -17.06
CA GLN A 52 7.13 9.15 -17.04
C GLN A 52 6.48 9.44 -18.40
N SER A 53 6.94 10.46 -19.13
CA SER A 53 6.47 10.72 -20.50
C SER A 53 6.83 9.59 -21.46
N PHE A 54 8.01 8.99 -21.30
CA PHE A 54 8.41 7.82 -22.09
C PHE A 54 7.51 6.61 -21.82
N HIS A 55 7.26 6.28 -20.54
CA HIS A 55 6.37 5.18 -20.15
C HIS A 55 4.93 5.41 -20.61
N LEU A 56 4.43 6.65 -20.50
CA LEU A 56 3.11 7.02 -20.99
C LEU A 56 3.00 6.86 -22.51
N TYR A 57 4.03 7.31 -23.24
CA TYR A 57 4.01 7.28 -24.70
C TYR A 57 4.19 5.87 -25.28
N ARG A 58 5.06 5.06 -24.67
CA ARG A 58 5.39 3.72 -25.18
C ARG A 58 4.51 2.61 -24.64
N GLU A 59 4.12 2.70 -23.37
CA GLU A 59 3.45 1.62 -22.65
C GLU A 59 2.01 1.98 -22.28
N GLY A 60 1.59 3.24 -22.51
CA GLY A 60 0.30 3.74 -22.04
C GLY A 60 0.17 3.72 -20.51
N ALA A 61 1.30 3.60 -19.80
CA ALA A 61 1.30 3.43 -18.36
C ALA A 61 0.90 4.74 -17.67
N SER A 62 -0.23 4.73 -16.97
CA SER A 62 -0.67 5.84 -16.12
C SER A 62 -0.42 5.48 -14.65
N GLY A 63 0.64 6.05 -14.08
CA GLY A 63 0.98 5.87 -12.66
C GLY A 63 0.04 6.64 -11.72
N ALA A 64 0.02 6.31 -10.44
CA ALA A 64 -0.74 7.03 -9.42
C ALA A 64 -0.07 8.37 -9.06
N ASN A 65 -0.13 9.34 -9.98
CA ASN A 65 0.68 10.56 -9.94
C ASN A 65 -0.18 11.81 -9.64
N GLY A 66 -1.40 11.61 -9.12
CA GLY A 66 -2.30 12.67 -8.64
C GLY A 66 -2.73 13.70 -9.69
N GLY A 67 -2.44 13.47 -10.98
CA GLY A 67 -2.64 14.43 -12.07
C GLY A 67 -3.44 13.83 -13.23
N LYS A 68 -3.74 14.64 -14.26
CA LYS A 68 -4.60 14.21 -15.40
C LYS A 68 -4.08 12.97 -16.14
N SER A 69 -2.77 12.77 -16.19
CA SER A 69 -2.13 11.64 -16.85
C SER A 69 -1.94 10.42 -15.93
N GLY A 70 -2.36 10.49 -14.67
CA GLY A 70 -2.15 9.45 -13.66
C GLY A 70 -3.37 9.26 -12.75
N GLY A 71 -4.18 8.24 -13.04
CA GLY A 71 -5.52 8.03 -12.47
C GLY A 71 -5.57 7.19 -11.18
N GLY A 72 -4.66 7.42 -10.23
CA GLY A 72 -4.71 6.76 -8.92
C GLY A 72 -5.65 7.45 -7.95
N CYS A 73 -6.36 6.68 -7.11
CA CYS A 73 -7.04 7.23 -5.94
C CYS A 73 -5.94 7.68 -4.97
N GLY A 74 -5.64 8.98 -4.97
CA GLY A 74 -4.52 9.49 -4.21
C GLY A 74 -4.80 9.48 -2.73
N CYS A 75 -4.36 8.44 -2.04
CA CYS A 75 -4.46 8.33 -0.59
C CYS A 75 -3.30 9.08 0.07
N ASN A 76 -3.54 10.33 0.48
CA ASN A 76 -2.78 11.01 1.54
C ASN A 76 -3.73 11.30 2.72
#